data_AF-W4UWW4-F1
#
_entry.id   AF-W4UWW4-F1
#
_cell.length_a   1.000
_cell.length_b   1.000
_cell.length_c   1.000
_cell.angle_alpha   90.00
_cell.angle_beta   90.00
_cell.angle_gamma   90.00
#
_symmetry.space_group_name_H-M   'P 1'
#
loop_
_entity.id
_entity.type
_entity.pdbx_description
1 polymer ?
#
loop_
_entity_poly.entity_id
_entity_poly.type
_entity_poly.pdbx_seq_one_letter_code
_entity_poly.pdbx_strand_id
1 'polypeptide(L)'
;MSSKEEILASIRQHTQARYEKPDLERMERLVYSDKVAQFCTISRAVGGEAVVLGEGEDLNAIIRQTYPDARRIASVLPEITCATFNPDDLEDPRELDGTDLAVVAGEIALPKMVRYGYRKR
;
A
#
# COMPACT_ATOMS: atom_id res chain seq x y z
N MET A 1 -6.15 -17.34 44.73
CA MET A 1 -6.87 -16.85 43.53
C MET A 1 -5.85 -16.19 42.63
N SER A 2 -5.97 -16.36 41.31
CA SER A 2 -4.97 -15.83 40.37
C SER A 2 -5.30 -14.39 39.98
N SER A 3 -4.30 -13.52 39.89
CA SER A 3 -4.44 -12.13 39.41
C SER A 3 -5.22 -12.01 38.09
N LYS A 4 -5.13 -13.04 37.22
CA LYS A 4 -5.89 -13.12 35.96
C LYS A 4 -7.40 -13.16 36.18
N GLU A 5 -7.87 -13.82 37.24
CA GLU A 5 -9.30 -13.99 37.54
C GLU A 5 -9.90 -12.70 38.09
N GLU A 6 -9.18 -11.99 38.96
CA GLU A 6 -9.59 -10.69 39.51
C GLU A 6 -9.70 -9.62 38.42
N ILE A 7 -8.72 -9.57 37.51
CA ILE A 7 -8.73 -8.63 36.38
C ILE A 7 -9.93 -8.89 35.47
N LEU A 8 -10.19 -10.15 35.12
CA LEU A 8 -11.33 -10.50 34.26
C LEU A 8 -12.68 -10.25 34.95
N ALA A 9 -12.78 -10.47 36.26
CA ALA A 9 -13.97 -10.16 37.04
C ALA A 9 -14.25 -8.65 37.07
N SER A 10 -13.22 -7.83 37.31
CA SER A 10 -13.32 -6.37 37.28
C SER A 10 -13.74 -5.85 35.90
N ILE A 11 -13.13 -6.35 34.82
CA ILE A 11 -13.51 -5.97 33.45
C ILE A 11 -14.98 -6.30 33.18
N ARG A 12 -15.46 -7.48 33.56
CA ARG A 12 -16.87 -7.87 33.39
C ARG A 12 -17.82 -6.99 34.19
N GLN A 13 -17.43 -6.63 35.41
CA GLN A 13 -18.25 -5.81 36.30
C GLN A 13 -18.35 -4.35 35.83
N HIS A 14 -17.32 -3.82 35.18
CA HIS A 14 -17.28 -2.42 34.70
C HIS A 14 -17.61 -2.24 33.22
N THR A 15 -17.78 -3.32 32.44
CA THR A 15 -18.24 -3.23 31.05
C THR A 15 -19.75 -2.95 31.03
N GLN A 16 -20.13 -1.66 31.00
CA GLN A 16 -21.52 -1.22 31.07
C GLN A 16 -22.32 -1.41 29.76
N ALA A 17 -21.65 -1.36 28.61
CA ALA A 17 -22.27 -1.55 27.30
C ALA A 17 -21.55 -2.66 26.54
N ARG A 18 -22.27 -3.76 26.31
CA ARG A 18 -21.81 -4.86 25.46
C ARG A 18 -22.45 -4.69 24.09
N TYR A 19 -21.66 -4.27 23.10
CA TYR A 19 -22.10 -4.22 21.72
C TYR A 19 -22.05 -5.61 21.12
N GLU A 20 -23.11 -6.01 20.42
CA GLU A 20 -23.05 -7.19 19.57
C GLU A 20 -22.00 -6.96 18.47
N LYS A 21 -21.40 -8.07 18.00
CA LYS A 21 -20.54 -7.99 16.83
C LYS A 21 -21.38 -7.43 15.67
N PRO A 22 -20.85 -6.46 14.90
CA PRO A 22 -21.57 -5.95 13.75
C PRO A 22 -21.87 -7.11 12.80
N ASP A 23 -23.12 -7.16 12.35
CA ASP A 23 -23.56 -8.14 11.39
C ASP A 23 -22.94 -7.83 10.03
N LEU A 24 -21.97 -8.65 9.64
CA LEU A 24 -21.23 -8.51 8.39
C LEU A 24 -22.10 -8.71 7.15
N GLU A 25 -23.22 -9.43 7.26
CA GLU A 25 -24.17 -9.59 6.15
C GLU A 25 -25.00 -8.32 5.92
N ARG A 26 -25.30 -7.59 7.01
CA ARG A 26 -26.02 -6.31 6.96
C ARG A 26 -25.12 -5.11 6.69
N MET A 27 -23.81 -5.29 6.65
CA MET A 27 -22.89 -4.20 6.31
C MET A 27 -22.90 -3.92 4.81
N GLU A 28 -23.26 -2.70 4.44
CA GLU A 28 -23.04 -2.21 3.07
C GLU A 28 -21.55 -2.20 2.75
N ARG A 29 -21.14 -3.09 1.85
CA ARG A 29 -19.76 -3.17 1.37
C ARG A 29 -19.56 -2.12 0.29
N LEU A 30 -18.47 -1.38 0.40
CA LEU A 30 -18.03 -0.49 -0.68
C LEU A 30 -17.60 -1.34 -1.87
N VAL A 31 -18.32 -1.22 -2.98
CA VAL A 31 -18.02 -1.90 -4.23
C VAL A 31 -17.65 -0.84 -5.26
N TYR A 32 -16.49 -1.00 -5.87
CA TYR A 32 -16.09 -0.23 -7.04
C TYR A 32 -16.42 -1.05 -8.29
N SER A 33 -17.16 -0.46 -9.22
CA SER A 33 -17.44 -1.06 -10.53
C SER A 33 -16.14 -1.30 -11.31
N ASP A 34 -15.24 -0.32 -11.28
CA ASP A 34 -13.90 -0.41 -11.83
C ASP A 34 -12.85 -0.10 -10.75
N LYS A 35 -12.23 -1.15 -10.22
CA LYS A 35 -11.20 -1.06 -9.18
C LYS A 35 -9.91 -0.42 -9.68
N VAL A 36 -9.58 -0.62 -10.96
CA VAL A 36 -8.35 -0.10 -11.57
C VAL A 36 -8.48 1.39 -11.80
N ALA A 37 -9.60 1.84 -12.36
CA ALA A 37 -9.89 3.27 -12.52
C ALA A 37 -9.93 3.99 -11.17
N GLN A 38 -10.53 3.38 -10.15
CA GLN A 38 -10.56 3.94 -8.80
C GLN A 38 -9.15 4.04 -8.20
N PHE A 39 -8.32 3.01 -8.36
CA PHE A 39 -6.93 3.04 -7.91
C PHE A 39 -6.15 4.16 -8.61
N CYS A 40 -6.26 4.27 -9.93
CA CYS A 40 -5.61 5.33 -10.70
C CYS A 40 -6.04 6.72 -10.23
N THR A 41 -7.33 6.91 -9.95
CA THR A 41 -7.88 8.18 -9.45
C THR A 41 -7.29 8.54 -8.09
N ILE A 42 -7.23 7.58 -7.16
CA ILE A 42 -6.70 7.82 -5.82
C ILE A 42 -5.19 8.06 -5.86
N SER A 43 -4.45 7.28 -6.64
CA SER A 43 -3.00 7.46 -6.82
C SER A 43 -2.69 8.87 -7.31
N ARG A 44 -3.43 9.38 -8.31
CA ARG A 44 -3.31 10.77 -8.78
C ARG A 44 -3.65 11.80 -7.70
N ALA A 45 -4.69 11.54 -6.90
CA ALA A 45 -5.10 12.46 -5.83
C ALA A 45 -4.04 12.62 -4.72
N VAL A 46 -3.20 11.60 -4.49
CA VAL A 46 -2.10 11.65 -3.51
C VAL A 46 -0.75 12.04 -4.13
N GLY A 47 -0.73 12.46 -5.40
CA GLY A 47 0.47 12.91 -6.12
C GLY A 47 1.28 11.79 -6.79
N GLY A 48 0.76 10.57 -6.82
CA GLY A 48 1.34 9.47 -7.59
C GLY A 48 0.81 9.42 -9.02
N GLU A 49 1.55 8.75 -9.91
CA GLU A 49 1.07 8.41 -11.24
C GLU A 49 0.85 6.91 -11.35
N ALA A 50 -0.30 6.52 -11.92
CA ALA A 50 -0.62 5.14 -12.20
C ALA A 50 -0.74 4.98 -13.72
N VAL A 51 0.11 4.12 -14.27
CA VAL A 51 0.12 3.71 -15.67
C VAL A 51 -0.38 2.27 -15.74
N VAL A 52 -1.38 2.03 -16.58
CA VAL A 52 -1.88 0.69 -16.86
C VAL A 52 -1.19 0.22 -18.12
N LEU A 53 -0.37 -0.83 -18.01
CA LEU A 53 0.31 -1.40 -19.17
C LEU A 53 -0.69 -2.13 -20.07
N GLY A 54 -0.63 -1.85 -21.37
CA GLY A 54 -1.32 -2.58 -22.41
C GLY A 54 -0.67 -3.94 -22.71
N GLU A 55 -1.38 -4.78 -23.46
CA GLU A 55 -0.84 -6.06 -23.90
C GLU A 55 0.39 -5.85 -24.80
N GLY A 56 1.53 -6.46 -24.41
CA GLY A 56 2.77 -6.41 -25.17
C GLY A 56 3.59 -5.12 -25.01
N GLU A 57 3.17 -4.19 -24.14
CA GLU A 57 4.00 -3.03 -23.81
C GLU A 57 5.23 -3.42 -22.97
N ASP A 58 6.36 -2.81 -23.26
CA ASP A 58 7.61 -3.03 -22.53
C ASP A 58 7.71 -2.11 -21.31
N LEU A 59 7.74 -2.74 -20.13
CA LEU A 59 7.90 -2.05 -18.86
C LEU A 59 9.18 -1.19 -18.80
N ASN A 60 10.28 -1.65 -19.40
CA ASN A 60 11.54 -0.91 -19.39
C ASN A 60 11.47 0.35 -20.26
N ALA A 61 10.81 0.26 -21.41
CA ALA A 61 10.56 1.41 -22.27
C ALA A 61 9.69 2.46 -21.56
N ILE A 62 8.63 2.03 -20.87
CA ILE A 62 7.76 2.91 -20.10
C ILE A 62 8.53 3.58 -18.97
N ILE A 63 9.31 2.84 -18.19
CA ILE A 63 10.12 3.41 -17.09
C ILE A 63 11.05 4.50 -17.64
N ARG A 64 11.73 4.26 -18.76
CA ARG A 64 12.63 5.22 -19.41
C ARG A 64 11.89 6.42 -20.00
N GLN A 65 10.66 6.24 -20.49
CA GLN A 65 9.85 7.34 -21.00
C GLN A 65 9.33 8.24 -19.87
N THR A 66 8.91 7.65 -18.75
CA THR A 66 8.39 8.37 -17.58
C THR A 66 9.51 9.08 -16.82
N TYR A 67 10.68 8.46 -16.72
CA TYR A 67 11.85 9.00 -16.02
C TYR A 67 13.09 9.08 -16.93
N PRO A 68 13.08 9.96 -17.94
CA PRO A 68 14.16 10.04 -18.93
C PRO A 68 15.49 10.48 -18.31
N ASP A 69 15.45 11.27 -17.25
CA ASP A 69 16.63 11.81 -16.57
C ASP A 69 17.20 10.88 -15.49
N ALA A 70 16.53 9.77 -15.17
CA ALA A 70 16.99 8.83 -14.15
C ALA A 70 18.24 8.07 -14.62
N ARG A 71 19.36 8.32 -13.95
CA ARG A 71 20.68 7.73 -14.26
C ARG A 71 21.01 6.59 -13.31
N ARG A 72 20.69 6.75 -12.03
CA ARG A 72 20.92 5.76 -10.97
C ARG A 72 19.60 5.09 -10.63
N ILE A 73 19.33 3.98 -11.31
CA ILE A 73 18.11 3.18 -11.17
C ILE A 73 18.43 1.91 -10.38
N ALA A 74 17.73 1.70 -9.26
CA ALA A 74 17.86 0.52 -8.41
C ALA A 74 16.74 -0.48 -8.67
N SER A 75 17.06 -1.76 -8.85
CA SER A 75 16.05 -2.82 -8.81
C SER A 75 16.68 -4.19 -8.51
N VAL A 76 15.94 -5.02 -7.79
CA VAL A 76 16.23 -6.44 -7.57
C VAL A 76 15.54 -7.35 -8.60
N LEU A 77 14.67 -6.78 -9.43
CA LEU A 77 13.78 -7.53 -10.32
C LEU A 77 14.51 -7.87 -11.63
N PRO A 78 14.63 -9.16 -12.01
CA PRO A 78 15.36 -9.57 -13.20
C PRO A 78 14.74 -9.05 -14.51
N GLU A 79 13.43 -8.80 -14.53
CA GLU A 79 12.71 -8.24 -15.68
C GLU A 79 12.99 -6.74 -15.92
N ILE A 80 13.59 -6.04 -14.95
CA ILE A 80 13.93 -4.61 -15.05
C ILE A 80 15.35 -4.47 -15.58
N THR A 81 15.50 -4.64 -16.89
CA THR A 81 16.78 -4.53 -17.59
C THR A 81 17.32 -3.10 -17.63
N CYS A 82 16.49 -2.08 -17.39
CA CYS A 82 16.93 -0.69 -17.33
C CYS A 82 17.57 -0.30 -16.00
N ALA A 83 17.56 -1.19 -14.98
CA ALA A 83 18.22 -0.97 -13.71
C ALA A 83 19.74 -0.91 -13.88
N THR A 84 20.37 -0.02 -13.11
CA THR A 84 21.83 0.22 -13.18
C THR A 84 22.61 -0.48 -12.07
N PHE A 85 21.95 -0.80 -10.96
CA PHE A 85 22.54 -1.57 -9.88
C PHE A 85 21.45 -2.29 -9.09
N ASN A 86 21.85 -3.36 -8.41
CA ASN A 86 21.03 -4.06 -7.46
C ASN A 86 21.29 -3.48 -6.05
N PRO A 87 20.28 -2.99 -5.33
CA PRO A 87 20.48 -2.41 -4.00
C PRO A 87 20.97 -3.44 -2.96
N ASP A 88 20.71 -4.73 -3.16
CA ASP A 88 21.15 -5.80 -2.23
C ASP A 88 22.65 -6.12 -2.34
N ASP A 89 23.30 -5.68 -3.43
CA ASP A 89 24.74 -5.88 -3.65
C ASP A 89 25.60 -4.79 -2.98
N LEU A 90 24.98 -3.80 -2.32
CA LEU A 90 25.68 -2.71 -1.63
C LEU A 90 26.09 -3.13 -0.21
N GLU A 91 27.32 -2.81 0.18
CA GLU A 91 27.83 -3.10 1.52
C GLU A 91 27.36 -2.06 2.55
N ASP A 92 27.14 -0.80 2.13
CA ASP A 92 26.73 0.30 2.99
C ASP A 92 25.40 0.94 2.54
N PRO A 93 24.38 1.02 3.41
CA PRO A 93 23.10 1.68 3.09
C PRO A 93 23.22 3.13 2.64
N ARG A 94 24.30 3.83 3.01
CA ARG A 94 24.55 5.21 2.58
C ARG A 94 24.80 5.33 1.07
N GLU A 95 25.20 4.25 0.41
CA GLU A 95 25.39 4.20 -1.04
C GLU A 95 24.07 4.26 -1.82
N LEU A 96 22.92 4.12 -1.14
CA LEU A 96 21.61 4.38 -1.72
C LEU A 96 21.35 5.88 -1.94
N ASP A 97 22.11 6.76 -1.25
CA ASP A 97 22.02 8.20 -1.47
C ASP A 97 22.36 8.57 -2.93
N GLY A 98 21.58 9.46 -3.51
CA GLY A 98 21.66 9.82 -4.93
C GLY A 98 21.01 8.82 -5.90
N THR A 99 20.23 7.84 -5.42
CA THR A 99 19.38 7.01 -6.29
C THR A 99 18.24 7.85 -6.86
N ASP A 100 18.14 7.90 -8.20
CA ASP A 100 17.11 8.69 -8.89
C ASP A 100 15.76 7.97 -8.91
N LEU A 101 15.78 6.64 -9.07
CA LEU A 101 14.60 5.80 -9.18
C LEU A 101 14.83 4.42 -8.56
N ALA A 102 13.88 3.95 -7.76
CA ALA A 102 13.85 2.57 -7.29
C ALA A 102 12.61 1.85 -7.86
N VAL A 103 12.82 0.70 -8.49
CA VAL A 103 11.76 -0.13 -9.05
C VAL A 103 11.59 -1.38 -8.20
N VAL A 104 10.41 -1.53 -7.62
CA VAL A 104 10.06 -2.62 -6.69
C VAL A 104 8.74 -3.27 -7.09
N ALA A 105 8.61 -4.56 -6.80
CA ALA A 105 7.36 -5.28 -7.05
C ALA A 105 6.31 -4.89 -6.00
N GLY A 106 5.14 -4.47 -6.46
CA GLY A 106 3.98 -4.24 -5.61
C GLY A 106 3.06 -5.45 -5.60
N GLU A 107 2.85 -6.06 -4.44
CA GLU A 107 1.98 -7.25 -4.29
C GLU A 107 0.50 -6.88 -4.09
N ILE A 108 0.23 -5.79 -3.35
CA ILE A 108 -1.12 -5.40 -2.96
C ILE A 108 -1.31 -3.90 -3.14
N ALA A 109 -2.35 -3.53 -3.87
CA ALA A 109 -2.82 -2.16 -4.04
C ALA A 109 -4.26 -2.03 -3.55
N LEU A 110 -4.53 -1.02 -2.70
CA LEU A 110 -5.86 -0.76 -2.17
C LEU A 110 -6.42 0.56 -2.71
N PRO A 111 -7.59 0.56 -3.37
CA PRO A 111 -8.23 1.77 -3.90
C PRO A 111 -9.01 2.51 -2.80
N LYS A 112 -8.50 2.63 -1.57
CA LYS A 112 -9.30 3.20 -0.47
C LYS A 112 -8.54 4.19 0.39
N MET A 113 -9.06 5.42 0.46
CA MET A 113 -8.82 6.35 1.57
C MET A 113 -10.08 6.41 2.44
N VAL A 114 -10.10 5.67 3.55
CA VAL A 114 -11.23 5.73 4.51
C VAL A 114 -11.00 6.85 5.48
N ARG A 115 -11.71 7.95 5.32
CA ARG A 115 -11.81 8.97 6.36
C ARG A 115 -12.86 8.49 7.37
N TYR A 116 -12.44 7.77 8.42
CA TYR A 116 -13.33 7.47 9.55
C TYR A 116 -13.59 8.76 10.34
N GLY A 117 -14.64 9.49 9.95
CA GLY A 117 -15.19 10.57 10.77
C GLY A 117 -16.19 9.99 11.77
N TYR A 118 -15.77 9.80 13.02
CA TYR A 118 -16.72 9.55 14.12
C TYR A 118 -17.50 10.85 14.38
N ARG A 119 -18.66 11.01 13.75
CA ARG A 119 -19.63 12.05 14.12
C ARG A 119 -20.35 11.56 15.39
N LYS A 120 -19.89 12.01 16.57
CA LYS A 120 -20.70 11.92 17.79
C LYS A 120 -21.99 12.72 17.54
N ARG A 121 -23.13 12.05 17.57
CA ARG A 121 -24.41 12.71 17.86
C ARG A 121 -24.52 12.91 19.36
#